data_AF-W6KU23-F1
#
_entry.id   AF-W6KU23-F1
#
_cell.length_a   1.000
_cell.length_b   1.000
_cell.length_c   1.000
_cell.angle_alpha   90.00
_cell.angle_beta   90.00
_cell.angle_gamma   90.00
#
_symmetry.space_group_name_H-M   'P 1'
#
loop_
_entity.id
_entity.type
_entity.pdbx_description
1 polymer ?
#
loop_
_entity_poly.entity_id
_entity_poly.type
_entity_poly.pdbx_seq_one_letter_code
_entity_poly.pdbx_strand_id
1 'polypeptide(L)'
;MVLLRELYDKIKNGEDVQEADYTRVGLKNKARLKDIEKEISNNKRKVSRSIKLEMAQQEEIELMEVAKRENLTIEELKEQLAEKERNSDFSCNDRALRHKENSKKIAEARNNKTKQYGAAIGEYDLYVEYV
;
A
#
# COMPACT_ATOMS: atom_id res chain seq x y z
N MET A 1 -23.66 -3.00 -2.44
CA MET A 1 -22.71 -2.95 -1.29
C MET A 1 -23.43 -2.75 0.03
N VAL A 2 -24.42 -1.86 0.10
CA VAL A 2 -25.26 -1.59 1.29
C VAL A 2 -25.91 -2.87 1.84
N LEU A 3 -26.52 -3.69 0.98
CA LEU A 3 -27.18 -4.95 1.36
C LEU A 3 -26.24 -6.00 2.01
N LEU A 4 -24.97 -6.08 1.59
CA LEU A 4 -23.95 -6.96 2.20
C LEU A 4 -23.59 -6.49 3.62
N ARG A 5 -23.52 -5.18 3.82
CA ARG A 5 -23.20 -4.55 5.10
C ARG A 5 -24.35 -4.71 6.10
N GLU A 6 -25.58 -4.52 5.62
CA GLU A 6 -26.79 -4.75 6.41
C GLU A 6 -26.90 -6.21 6.87
N LEU A 7 -26.66 -7.17 5.98
CA LEU A 7 -26.63 -8.60 6.35
C LEU A 7 -25.55 -8.89 7.40
N TYR A 8 -24.36 -8.30 7.24
CA TYR A 8 -23.28 -8.43 8.21
C TYR A 8 -23.68 -7.91 9.58
N ASP A 9 -24.27 -6.71 9.64
CA ASP A 9 -24.67 -6.07 10.90
C ASP A 9 -25.79 -6.86 11.59
N LYS A 10 -26.78 -7.37 10.84
CA LYS A 10 -27.84 -8.26 11.36
C LYS A 10 -27.27 -9.53 12.02
N ILE A 11 -26.36 -10.22 11.33
CA ILE A 11 -25.74 -11.46 11.85
C ILE A 11 -24.87 -11.16 13.07
N LYS A 12 -24.13 -10.03 13.05
CA LYS A 12 -23.29 -9.60 14.17
C LYS A 12 -24.12 -9.25 15.41
N ASN A 13 -25.29 -8.65 15.22
CA ASN A 13 -26.20 -8.27 16.31
C ASN A 13 -27.07 -9.43 16.82
N GLY A 14 -26.96 -10.61 16.21
CA GLY A 14 -27.72 -11.80 16.62
C GLY A 14 -29.21 -11.75 16.25
N GLU A 15 -29.57 -10.94 15.25
CA GLU A 15 -30.94 -10.88 14.72
C GLU A 15 -31.29 -12.17 13.96
N ASP A 16 -32.58 -12.51 13.88
CA ASP A 16 -33.05 -13.67 13.13
C ASP A 16 -32.95 -13.41 11.62
N VAL A 17 -31.94 -14.01 10.98
CA VAL A 17 -31.64 -13.81 9.55
C VAL A 17 -32.23 -14.96 8.75
N GLN A 18 -33.18 -14.63 7.88
CA GLN A 18 -33.89 -15.61 7.06
C GLN A 18 -33.07 -15.98 5.81
N GLU A 19 -33.36 -17.13 5.20
CA GLU A 19 -32.70 -17.57 3.97
C GLU A 19 -32.86 -16.56 2.80
N ALA A 20 -33.96 -15.82 2.81
CA ALA A 20 -34.22 -14.73 1.87
C ALA A 20 -33.19 -13.59 1.97
N ASP A 21 -32.66 -13.31 3.17
CA ASP A 21 -31.66 -12.25 3.36
C ASP A 21 -30.30 -12.64 2.76
N TYR A 22 -29.91 -13.91 2.84
CA TYR A 22 -28.65 -14.40 2.23
C TYR A 22 -28.74 -14.41 0.69
N THR A 23 -29.86 -14.89 0.15
CA THR A 23 -30.09 -14.97 -1.29
C THR A 23 -30.19 -13.59 -1.94
N ARG A 24 -30.82 -12.62 -1.28
CA ARG A 24 -30.86 -11.21 -1.74
C ARG A 24 -29.48 -10.58 -1.90
N VAL A 25 -28.50 -11.07 -1.15
CA VAL A 25 -27.13 -10.57 -1.12
C VAL A 25 -26.21 -11.41 -2.02
N GLY A 26 -26.72 -12.49 -2.63
CA GLY A 26 -25.98 -13.39 -3.50
C GLY A 26 -25.06 -14.36 -2.75
N LEU A 27 -25.33 -14.59 -1.45
CA LEU A 27 -24.56 -15.48 -0.59
C LEU A 27 -25.28 -16.82 -0.38
N LYS A 28 -24.51 -17.86 -0.08
CA LYS A 28 -25.07 -19.16 0.32
C LYS A 28 -25.77 -19.02 1.67
N ASN A 29 -26.86 -19.77 1.86
CA ASN A 29 -27.54 -19.85 3.15
C ASN A 29 -26.54 -20.30 4.25
N LYS A 30 -26.61 -19.66 5.43
CA LYS A 30 -25.67 -19.85 6.55
C LYS A 30 -24.21 -19.54 6.25
N ALA A 31 -23.93 -18.60 5.34
CA ALA A 31 -22.57 -18.09 5.13
C ALA A 31 -21.97 -17.59 6.46
N ARG A 32 -20.71 -17.93 6.75
CA ARG A 32 -20.07 -17.48 7.99
C ARG A 32 -19.81 -15.98 7.88
N LEU A 33 -19.78 -15.31 9.02
CA LEU A 33 -19.45 -13.88 9.11
C LEU A 33 -18.13 -13.54 8.39
N LYS A 34 -17.12 -14.42 8.46
CA LYS A 34 -15.86 -14.30 7.70
C LYS A 34 -16.02 -14.37 6.17
N ASP A 35 -16.97 -15.16 5.68
CA ASP A 35 -17.23 -15.28 4.24
C ASP A 35 -17.88 -13.99 3.72
N ILE A 36 -18.76 -13.40 4.52
CA ILE A 36 -19.41 -12.11 4.24
C ILE A 36 -18.38 -10.97 4.23
N GLU A 37 -17.47 -10.93 5.21
CA GLU A 37 -16.36 -9.96 5.23
C GLU A 37 -15.44 -10.07 4.02
N LYS A 38 -15.17 -11.30 3.58
CA LYS A 38 -14.37 -11.57 2.39
C LYS A 38 -15.07 -11.06 1.13
N GLU A 39 -16.38 -11.28 1.00
CA GLU A 39 -17.17 -10.79 -0.13
C GLU A 39 -17.31 -9.26 -0.14
N ILE A 40 -17.49 -8.62 1.03
CA ILE A 40 -17.45 -7.16 1.16
C ILE A 40 -16.10 -6.62 0.67
N SER A 41 -15.00 -7.25 1.09
CA SER A 41 -13.65 -6.85 0.71
C SER A 41 -13.38 -7.03 -0.79
N ASN A 42 -13.84 -8.15 -1.36
CA ASN A 42 -13.72 -8.42 -2.79
C ASN A 42 -14.52 -7.40 -3.62
N ASN A 43 -15.76 -7.11 -3.23
CA ASN A 43 -16.58 -6.11 -3.91
C ASN A 43 -15.99 -4.71 -3.79
N LYS A 44 -15.43 -4.33 -2.63
CA LYS A 44 -14.71 -3.06 -2.47
C LYS A 44 -13.54 -2.94 -3.44
N ARG A 45 -12.76 -4.02 -3.59
CA ARG A 45 -11.63 -4.06 -4.55
C ARG A 45 -12.12 -3.95 -6.00
N LYS A 46 -13.21 -4.63 -6.36
CA LYS A 46 -13.79 -4.54 -7.72
C LYS A 46 -14.26 -3.13 -8.03
N VAL A 47 -15.02 -2.51 -7.13
CA VAL A 47 -15.50 -1.12 -7.29
C VAL A 47 -14.32 -0.14 -7.33
N SER A 48 -13.31 -0.32 -6.48
CA SER A 48 -12.12 0.54 -6.54
C SER A 48 -11.36 0.40 -7.87
N ARG A 49 -11.30 -0.81 -8.45
CA ARG A 49 -10.69 -1.03 -9.76
C ARG A 49 -11.51 -0.40 -10.89
N SER A 50 -12.83 -0.53 -10.86
CA SER A 50 -13.69 0.07 -11.90
C SER A 50 -13.60 1.59 -11.87
N ILE A 51 -13.67 2.21 -10.69
CA ILE A 51 -13.52 3.67 -10.55
C ILE A 51 -12.15 4.12 -11.08
N LYS A 52 -11.07 3.42 -10.74
CA LYS A 52 -9.73 3.76 -11.26
C LYS A 52 -9.64 3.67 -12.77
N LEU A 53 -10.32 2.69 -13.37
CA LEU A 53 -10.35 2.52 -14.82
C LEU A 53 -11.17 3.64 -15.49
N GLU A 54 -12.33 3.97 -14.94
CA GLU A 54 -13.16 5.08 -15.41
C GLU A 54 -12.42 6.42 -15.30
N MET A 55 -11.73 6.66 -14.18
CA MET A 55 -10.89 7.86 -14.01
C MET A 55 -9.75 7.90 -15.04
N ALA A 56 -9.03 6.80 -15.25
CA ALA A 56 -7.96 6.75 -16.24
C ALA A 56 -8.48 7.02 -17.67
N GLN A 57 -9.67 6.52 -18.01
CA GLN A 57 -10.32 6.82 -19.29
C GLN A 57 -10.72 8.30 -19.41
N GLN A 58 -11.24 8.90 -18.34
CA GLN A 58 -11.56 10.32 -18.31
C GLN A 58 -10.31 11.18 -18.45
N GLU A 59 -9.23 10.84 -17.74
CA GLU A 59 -7.93 11.51 -17.86
C GLU A 59 -7.37 11.41 -19.29
N GLU A 60 -7.48 10.26 -19.95
CA GLU A 60 -7.08 10.14 -21.36
C GLU A 60 -7.92 11.00 -22.30
N ILE A 61 -9.23 11.11 -22.07
CA ILE A 61 -10.11 11.97 -22.86
C ILE A 61 -9.75 13.44 -22.63
N GLU A 62 -9.54 13.85 -21.39
CA GLU A 62 -9.13 15.22 -21.04
C GLU A 62 -7.77 15.56 -21.67
N LEU A 63 -6.79 14.65 -21.60
CA LEU A 63 -5.48 14.82 -22.25
C LEU A 63 -5.62 14.93 -23.77
N MET A 64 -6.49 14.14 -24.40
CA MET A 64 -6.78 14.25 -25.83
C MET A 64 -7.41 15.59 -26.19
N GLU A 65 -8.32 16.12 -25.38
CA GLU A 65 -8.93 17.42 -25.61
C GLU A 65 -7.91 18.56 -25.46
N VAL A 66 -7.06 18.50 -24.44
CA VAL A 66 -5.99 19.49 -24.21
C VAL A 66 -4.99 19.46 -25.38
N ALA A 67 -4.59 18.27 -25.83
CA ALA A 67 -3.73 18.08 -27.00
C ALA A 67 -4.30 18.73 -28.26
N LYS A 68 -5.58 18.52 -28.51
CA LYS A 68 -6.28 19.15 -29.64
C LYS A 68 -6.33 20.68 -29.52
N ARG A 69 -6.54 21.22 -28.32
CA ARG A 69 -6.59 22.67 -28.09
C ARG A 69 -5.22 23.33 -28.28
N GLU A 70 -4.16 22.64 -27.89
CA GLU A 70 -2.79 23.16 -27.97
C GLU A 70 -2.09 22.84 -29.29
N ASN A 71 -2.75 22.12 -30.22
CA ASN A 71 -2.18 21.61 -31.48
C ASN A 71 -0.92 20.76 -31.26
N LEU A 72 -0.85 20.05 -30.13
CA LEU A 72 0.24 19.16 -29.78
C LEU A 72 -0.21 17.71 -29.91
N THR A 73 0.74 16.80 -30.10
CA THR A 73 0.47 15.37 -29.96
C THR A 73 0.37 14.98 -28.48
N ILE A 74 -0.37 13.91 -28.19
CA ILE A 74 -0.53 13.40 -26.81
C ILE A 74 0.84 13.04 -26.20
N GLU A 75 1.77 12.57 -27.03
CA GLU A 75 3.13 12.21 -26.60
C GLU A 75 3.93 13.45 -26.18
N GLU A 76 3.90 14.52 -26.98
CA GLU A 76 4.58 15.79 -26.64
C GLU A 76 4.02 16.42 -25.35
N LEU A 77 2.70 16.33 -25.13
CA LEU A 77 2.09 16.82 -23.89
C LEU A 77 2.47 15.99 -22.66
N LYS A 78 2.52 14.66 -22.82
CA LYS A 78 2.97 13.76 -21.73
C LYS A 78 4.43 14.01 -21.38
N GLU A 79 5.29 14.28 -22.36
CA GLU A 79 6.68 14.64 -22.11
C GLU A 79 6.81 15.97 -21.36
N GLN A 80 6.06 17.00 -21.75
CA GLN A 80 6.06 18.30 -21.06
C GLN A 80 5.54 18.22 -19.62
N LEU A 81 4.51 17.40 -19.36
CA LEU A 81 4.00 17.16 -18.01
C LEU A 81 5.00 16.36 -17.16
N ALA A 82 5.62 15.32 -17.71
CA ALA A 82 6.63 14.51 -17.02
C ALA A 82 7.92 15.30 -16.72
N GLU A 83 8.27 16.29 -17.54
CA GLU A 83 9.38 17.20 -17.28
C GLU A 83 9.05 18.21 -16.17
N LYS A 84 7.80 18.66 -16.05
CA LYS A 84 7.33 19.48 -14.92
C LYS A 84 7.31 18.71 -13.60
N GLU A 85 6.86 17.45 -13.59
CA GLU A 85 6.84 16.62 -12.37
C GLU A 85 8.25 16.32 -11.85
N ARG A 86 9.18 15.96 -12.74
CA ARG A 86 10.60 15.71 -12.37
C ARG A 86 11.28 16.92 -11.74
N ASN A 87 10.88 18.13 -12.12
CA ASN A 87 11.40 19.36 -11.53
C ASN A 87 10.78 19.68 -10.16
N SER A 88 9.63 19.09 -9.81
CA SER A 88 8.96 19.29 -8.51
C SER A 88 9.47 18.36 -7.39
N ASP A 89 10.06 17.22 -7.75
CA ASP A 89 10.55 16.18 -6.83
C ASP A 89 11.86 16.53 -6.10
N PHE A 90 12.44 17.71 -6.35
CA PHE A 90 13.67 18.17 -5.68
C PHE A 90 13.52 18.27 -4.14
N SER A 91 12.30 18.18 -3.58
CA SER A 91 12.04 18.17 -2.13
C SER A 91 12.08 16.76 -1.49
N CYS A 92 12.15 15.65 -2.23
CA CYS A 92 12.04 14.29 -1.67
C CYS A 92 13.39 13.70 -1.15
N ASN A 93 14.51 14.36 -1.45
CA ASN A 93 15.85 13.86 -1.09
C ASN A 93 16.09 13.77 0.44
N ASP A 94 15.42 14.57 1.26
CA ASP A 94 15.66 14.60 2.71
C ASP A 94 15.20 13.30 3.41
N ARG A 95 14.07 12.71 2.98
CA ARG A 95 13.54 11.49 3.62
C ARG A 95 14.40 10.25 3.31
N ALA A 96 14.85 10.12 2.07
CA ALA A 96 15.71 9.01 1.65
C ALA A 96 17.09 9.08 2.34
N LEU A 97 17.65 10.28 2.46
CA LEU A 97 18.91 10.52 3.18
C LEU A 97 18.77 10.20 4.67
N ARG A 98 17.68 10.64 5.32
CA ARG A 98 17.39 10.32 6.73
C ARG A 98 17.27 8.83 7.00
N HIS A 99 16.60 8.07 6.12
CA HIS A 99 16.50 6.62 6.27
C HIS A 99 17.86 5.93 6.16
N LYS A 100 18.70 6.35 5.20
CA LYS A 100 20.04 5.79 5.00
C LYS A 100 20.96 6.06 6.20
N GLU A 101 20.89 7.27 6.78
CA GLU A 101 21.62 7.58 8.02
C GLU A 101 21.11 6.79 9.22
N ASN A 102 19.79 6.64 9.36
CA ASN A 102 19.21 5.93 10.50
C ASN A 102 19.57 4.44 10.46
N SER A 103 19.59 3.83 9.27
CA SER A 103 20.05 2.46 9.08
C SER A 103 21.54 2.28 9.42
N LYS A 104 22.40 3.24 9.07
CA LYS A 104 23.82 3.22 9.48
C LYS A 104 23.97 3.30 11.00
N LYS A 105 23.27 4.23 11.66
CA LYS A 105 23.29 4.38 13.13
C LYS A 105 22.84 3.11 13.86
N ILE A 106 21.81 2.42 13.34
CA ILE A 106 21.33 1.15 13.91
C ILE A 106 22.38 0.04 13.74
N ALA A 107 23.06 -0.04 12.59
CA ALA A 107 24.11 -1.01 12.35
C ALA A 107 25.33 -0.80 13.28
N GLU A 108 25.75 0.46 13.45
CA GLU A 108 26.83 0.83 14.36
C GLU A 108 26.48 0.53 15.83
N ALA A 109 25.24 0.82 16.26
CA ALA A 109 24.77 0.51 17.61
C ALA A 109 24.75 -1.01 17.89
N ARG A 110 24.42 -1.84 16.90
CA ARG A 110 24.49 -3.30 17.02
C ARG A 110 25.93 -3.79 17.15
N ASN A 111 26.84 -3.27 16.32
CA ASN A 111 28.25 -3.65 16.34
C ASN A 111 28.95 -3.25 17.66
N ASN A 112 28.60 -2.08 18.21
CA ASN A 112 29.14 -1.65 19.50
C ASN A 112 28.63 -2.52 20.65
N LYS A 113 27.36 -2.93 20.63
CA LYS A 113 26.84 -3.89 21.62
C LYS A 113 27.56 -5.24 21.53
N THR A 114 27.73 -5.80 20.33
CA THR A 114 28.45 -7.08 20.17
C THR A 114 29.90 -7.00 20.66
N LYS A 115 30.60 -5.89 20.41
CA LYS A 115 31.96 -5.66 20.95
C LYS A 115 31.97 -5.54 22.47
N GLN A 116 30.99 -4.87 23.07
CA GLN A 116 30.86 -4.80 24.53
C GLN A 116 30.59 -6.17 25.16
N TYR A 117 29.75 -7.00 24.54
CA TYR A 117 29.51 -8.36 25.01
C TYR A 117 30.77 -9.24 24.88
N GLY A 118 31.51 -9.16 23.77
CA GLY A 118 32.79 -9.88 23.62
C GLY A 118 33.83 -9.46 24.66
N ALA A 119 33.97 -8.15 24.90
CA ALA A 119 34.86 -7.62 25.93
C ALA A 119 34.45 -8.04 27.36
N ALA A 120 33.15 -8.18 27.63
CA ALA A 120 32.61 -8.60 28.93
C ALA A 120 32.74 -10.11 29.18
N ILE A 121 32.74 -10.93 28.13
CA ILE A 121 32.93 -12.40 28.21
C ILE A 121 34.42 -12.76 28.39
N GLY A 122 35.33 -11.80 28.18
CA GLY A 122 36.76 -12.01 28.40
C GLY A 122 37.45 -12.81 27.29
N GLU A 123 36.83 -12.95 26.12
CA GLU A 123 37.48 -13.48 24.91
C GLU A 123 38.39 -12.41 24.31
N TYR A 124 39.51 -12.15 24.97
CA TYR A 124 40.68 -11.63 24.29
C TYR A 124 41.50 -12.85 23.86
N ASP A 125 41.67 -13.04 22.56
CA ASP A 125 42.72 -13.92 22.02
C ASP A 125 44.06 -13.35 22.51
N LEU A 126 44.54 -13.89 23.64
CA LEU A 126 45.90 -13.68 24.11
C LEU A 126 46.81 -14.46 23.16
N TYR A 127 47.12 -13.86 22.02
CA TYR A 127 48.24 -14.27 21.20
C TYR A 127 49.52 -13.96 21.99
N VAL A 128 49.97 -14.94 22.78
CA VAL A 128 51.27 -14.91 23.44
C VAL A 128 52.27 -15.49 22.44
N GLU A 129 52.96 -14.61 21.72
CA GLU A 129 54.17 -15.01 21.00
C GLU A 129 55.25 -15.34 22.03
N TYR A 130 55.57 -16.63 22.15
CA TYR A 130 56.77 -17.06 22.87
C TYR A 130 57.99 -16.69 22.01
N VAL A 131 58.76 -15.71 22.48
CA VAL A 131 60.14 -15.47 22.02
C VAL A 131 61.09 -16.42 22.76
#